data_AF-A0A315EKK6-F1
#
_entry.id   AF-A0A315EKK6-F1
#
_cell.length_a   1.000
_cell.length_b   1.000
_cell.length_c   1.000
_cell.angle_alpha   90.00
_cell.angle_beta   90.00
_cell.angle_gamma   90.00
#
_symmetry.space_group_name_H-M   'P 1'
#
loop_
_entity.id
_entity.type
_entity.pdbx_description
1 polymer ?
#
loop_
_entity_poly.entity_id
_entity_poly.type
_entity_poly.pdbx_seq_one_letter_code
_entity_poly.pdbx_strand_id
1 'polypeptide(L)'
;MSQEHDKSIHSESAPFEPGYQVDSLPKISVPDLPDDAQGLTAEALAQVPTLTEQVDDAPGKDLVDGAPASRVMPVAEPADSNPAAAMADEPASPAPSEPPQDTPVQADTWVEELHVRMGKLTDDIQTLNVRLDRLDEQNKAKA
;
A
#
# COMPACT_ATOMS: atom_id res chain seq x y z
N MET A 1 -47.58 15.77 -38.51
CA MET A 1 -46.46 14.85 -38.78
C MET A 1 -45.22 15.47 -38.16
N SER A 2 -44.58 14.72 -37.27
CA SER A 2 -43.20 14.86 -36.77
C SER A 2 -42.80 16.19 -36.13
N GLN A 3 -42.98 16.30 -34.81
CA GLN A 3 -42.05 17.09 -33.99
C GLN A 3 -40.74 16.32 -33.93
N GLU A 4 -39.70 16.90 -34.51
CA GLU A 4 -38.32 16.45 -34.42
C GLU A 4 -37.82 16.77 -33.01
N HIS A 5 -37.63 15.73 -32.20
CA HIS A 5 -36.93 15.87 -30.92
C HIS A 5 -35.45 16.12 -31.21
N ASP A 6 -35.07 17.39 -31.26
CA ASP A 6 -33.68 17.82 -31.23
C ASP A 6 -33.09 17.45 -29.86
N LYS A 7 -32.61 16.22 -29.77
CA LYS A 7 -32.02 15.66 -28.55
C LYS A 7 -30.58 16.16 -28.48
N SER A 8 -30.43 17.44 -28.14
CA SER A 8 -29.14 18.04 -27.87
C SER A 8 -28.49 17.29 -26.70
N ILE A 9 -27.40 16.59 -26.97
CA ILE A 9 -26.60 15.92 -25.95
C ILE A 9 -25.96 16.99 -25.06
N HIS A 10 -26.46 17.13 -23.83
CA HIS A 10 -25.85 18.02 -22.85
C HIS A 10 -24.42 17.56 -22.58
N SER A 11 -23.43 18.32 -23.07
CA SER A 11 -22.01 18.15 -22.75
C SER A 11 -21.69 18.75 -21.38
N GLU A 12 -22.53 18.45 -20.39
CA GLU A 12 -22.23 18.80 -19.01
C GLU A 12 -21.14 17.83 -18.53
N SER A 13 -20.06 18.39 -17.97
CA SER A 13 -19.00 17.55 -17.40
C SER A 13 -19.60 16.72 -16.27
N ALA A 14 -19.31 15.43 -16.27
CA ALA A 14 -19.79 14.52 -15.24
C ALA A 14 -19.40 15.04 -13.85
N PRO A 15 -20.22 14.84 -12.80
CA PRO A 15 -20.04 15.42 -11.46
C PRO A 15 -18.88 14.79 -10.66
N PHE A 16 -17.94 14.13 -11.35
CA PHE A 16 -16.76 13.58 -10.74
C PHE A 16 -15.72 14.68 -10.62
N GLU A 17 -15.12 14.78 -9.44
CA GLU A 17 -13.94 15.60 -9.24
C GLU A 17 -12.84 15.19 -10.23
N PRO A 18 -11.99 16.12 -10.70
CA PRO A 18 -10.83 15.79 -11.50
C PRO A 18 -10.05 14.63 -10.87
N GLY A 19 -9.59 13.69 -11.70
CA GLY A 19 -8.80 12.56 -11.24
C GLY A 19 -7.60 13.00 -10.40
N TYR A 20 -7.11 12.08 -9.57
CA TYR A 20 -5.98 12.32 -8.70
C TYR A 20 -4.77 12.91 -9.44
N GLN A 21 -4.35 14.11 -9.04
CA GLN A 21 -3.19 14.78 -9.62
C GLN A 21 -1.95 14.40 -8.83
N VAL A 22 -1.11 13.53 -9.39
CA VAL A 22 0.11 13.03 -8.73
C VAL A 22 1.07 14.18 -8.40
N ASP A 23 1.10 15.24 -9.22
CA ASP A 23 1.93 16.43 -8.97
C ASP A 23 1.46 17.30 -7.79
N SER A 24 0.21 17.13 -7.34
CA SER A 24 -0.35 17.85 -6.20
C SER A 24 0.06 17.25 -4.86
N LEU A 25 0.77 16.12 -4.86
CA LEU A 25 1.28 15.51 -3.64
C LEU A 25 2.52 16.24 -3.11
N PRO A 26 2.68 16.30 -1.78
CA PRO A 26 3.94 16.73 -1.18
C PRO A 26 5.08 15.82 -1.65
N LYS A 27 6.11 16.44 -2.24
CA LYS A 27 7.33 15.74 -2.64
C LYS A 27 8.18 15.48 -1.40
N ILE A 28 8.25 14.22 -0.97
CA ILE A 28 9.20 13.80 0.06
C ILE A 28 10.58 13.63 -0.58
N SER A 29 11.62 14.15 0.06
CA SER A 29 13.02 13.92 -0.33
C SER A 29 13.66 13.05 0.73
N VAL A 30 14.27 11.94 0.33
CA VAL A 30 15.04 11.06 1.21
C VAL A 30 16.52 11.45 1.10
N PRO A 31 17.16 11.93 2.17
CA PRO A 31 18.59 12.22 2.16
C PRO A 31 19.42 10.95 1.99
N ASP A 32 20.56 11.04 1.30
CA ASP A 32 21.51 9.94 1.10
C ASP A 32 20.91 8.70 0.40
N LEU A 33 20.02 8.91 -0.58
CA LEU A 33 19.50 7.81 -1.40
C LEU A 33 20.56 7.42 -2.44
N PRO A 34 21.03 6.15 -2.47
CA PRO A 34 21.98 5.72 -3.48
C PRO A 34 21.31 5.68 -4.86
N ASP A 35 22.08 5.92 -5.93
CA ASP A 35 21.57 6.06 -7.29
C ASP A 35 20.76 4.85 -7.78
N ASP A 36 21.09 3.64 -7.32
CA ASP A 36 20.39 2.39 -7.65
C ASP A 36 19.06 2.21 -6.91
N ALA A 37 18.86 2.90 -5.77
CA ALA A 37 17.60 2.92 -5.05
C ALA A 37 16.62 3.98 -5.58
N GLN A 38 17.08 4.88 -6.46
CA GLN A 38 16.22 5.84 -7.13
C GLN A 38 15.40 5.13 -8.23
N GLY A 39 14.09 5.03 -8.02
CA GLY A 39 13.19 4.42 -9.00
C GLY A 39 13.18 5.14 -10.35
N LEU A 40 12.92 4.39 -11.43
CA LEU A 40 12.76 4.96 -12.77
C LEU A 40 11.55 5.90 -12.82
N THR A 41 11.66 6.96 -13.62
CA THR A 41 10.55 7.87 -13.87
C THR A 41 9.42 7.16 -14.62
N ALA A 42 8.19 7.63 -14.46
CA ALA A 42 7.03 7.06 -15.16
C ALA A 42 7.22 7.08 -16.69
N GLU A 43 7.86 8.10 -17.23
CA GLU A 43 8.15 8.21 -18.67
C GLU A 43 9.21 7.20 -19.14
N ALA A 44 10.21 6.91 -18.30
CA ALA A 44 11.18 5.85 -18.59
C ALA A 44 10.55 4.46 -18.47
N LEU A 45 9.68 4.25 -17.47
CA LEU A 45 8.92 3.00 -17.32
C LEU A 45 7.96 2.76 -18.49
N ALA A 46 7.40 3.80 -19.10
CA ALA A 46 6.53 3.68 -20.26
C ALA A 46 7.27 3.17 -21.51
N GLN A 47 8.61 3.31 -21.56
CA GLN A 47 9.45 2.77 -22.63
C GLN A 47 9.89 1.33 -22.36
N VAL A 48 9.66 0.81 -21.14
CA VAL A 48 9.97 -0.58 -20.82
C VAL A 48 8.90 -1.46 -21.47
N PRO A 49 9.28 -2.39 -22.37
CA PRO A 49 8.32 -3.22 -23.09
C PRO A 49 7.53 -4.07 -22.10
N THR A 50 6.23 -4.10 -22.31
CA THR A 50 5.33 -4.91 -21.46
C THR A 50 5.60 -6.40 -21.65
N LEU A 51 5.28 -7.21 -20.65
CA LEU A 51 5.52 -8.66 -20.69
C LEU A 51 4.83 -9.31 -21.90
N THR A 52 3.64 -8.83 -22.30
CA THR A 52 2.91 -9.31 -23.47
C THR A 52 3.70 -9.06 -24.76
N GLU A 53 4.27 -7.86 -24.93
CA GLU A 53 5.04 -7.51 -26.12
C GLU A 53 6.33 -8.34 -26.23
N GLN A 54 6.95 -8.67 -25.10
CA GLN A 54 8.15 -9.52 -25.08
C GLN A 54 7.85 -10.99 -25.41
N VAL A 55 6.65 -11.49 -25.09
CA VAL A 55 6.23 -12.86 -25.42
C VAL A 55 5.94 -13.02 -26.91
N ASP A 56 5.39 -11.99 -27.56
CA ASP A 56 5.16 -11.98 -29.01
C ASP A 56 6.46 -11.94 -29.84
N ASP A 57 7.53 -11.32 -29.29
CA ASP A 57 8.85 -11.26 -29.93
C ASP A 57 9.77 -12.44 -29.54
N ALA A 58 9.37 -13.25 -28.55
CA ALA A 58 10.16 -14.38 -28.08
C ALA A 58 10.25 -15.50 -29.14
N PRO A 59 11.44 -16.12 -29.33
CA PRO A 59 11.59 -17.33 -30.13
C PRO A 59 10.95 -18.51 -29.39
N GLY A 60 9.63 -18.65 -29.52
CA GLY A 60 8.82 -19.63 -28.80
C GLY A 60 7.31 -19.39 -28.86
N LYS A 61 6.84 -18.26 -29.40
CA LYS A 61 5.41 -17.93 -29.56
C LYS A 61 4.56 -19.03 -30.21
N ASP A 62 5.10 -19.75 -31.19
CA ASP A 62 4.41 -20.85 -31.87
C ASP A 62 4.08 -22.05 -30.95
N LEU A 63 4.69 -22.11 -29.75
CA LEU A 63 4.42 -23.17 -28.76
C LEU A 63 3.26 -22.83 -27.80
N VAL A 64 2.86 -21.55 -27.70
CA VAL A 64 1.84 -21.08 -26.74
C VAL A 64 0.45 -20.98 -27.37
N ASP A 65 0.34 -20.66 -28.66
CA ASP A 65 -0.96 -20.52 -29.36
C ASP A 65 -1.67 -21.87 -29.65
N GLY A 66 -1.03 -23.01 -29.34
CA GLY A 66 -1.52 -24.35 -29.70
C GLY A 66 -2.26 -25.15 -28.62
N ALA A 67 -2.38 -24.65 -27.39
CA ALA A 67 -2.92 -25.45 -26.29
C ALA A 67 -4.22 -24.86 -25.71
N PRO A 68 -5.37 -25.55 -25.80
CA PRO A 68 -6.56 -25.11 -25.09
C PRO A 68 -6.29 -25.18 -23.58
N ALA A 69 -6.64 -24.10 -22.87
CA ALA A 69 -6.54 -23.96 -21.43
C ALA A 69 -7.09 -25.19 -20.69
N SER A 70 -6.20 -26.10 -20.32
CA SER A 70 -6.55 -27.26 -19.53
C SER A 70 -6.59 -26.85 -18.06
N ARG A 71 -7.81 -26.54 -17.63
CA ARG A 71 -8.31 -26.47 -16.25
C ARG A 71 -7.37 -27.13 -15.22
N VAL A 72 -6.72 -26.32 -14.39
CA VAL A 72 -5.95 -26.80 -13.24
C VAL A 72 -6.91 -27.28 -12.16
N MET A 73 -6.92 -28.58 -11.87
CA MET A 73 -7.46 -29.12 -10.62
C MET A 73 -6.42 -28.95 -9.51
N PRO A 74 -6.82 -28.64 -8.26
CA PRO A 74 -5.87 -28.58 -7.16
C PRO A 74 -5.58 -29.99 -6.66
N VAL A 75 -4.31 -30.36 -6.51
CA VAL A 75 -3.92 -31.49 -5.65
C VAL A 75 -2.74 -31.10 -4.78
N ALA A 76 -2.83 -31.54 -3.55
CA ALA A 76 -2.23 -31.00 -2.35
C ALA A 76 -0.70 -31.22 -2.22
N GLU A 77 -0.05 -30.30 -1.51
CA GLU A 77 1.16 -30.53 -0.69
C GLU A 77 0.88 -31.57 0.43
N PRO A 78 1.87 -32.12 1.18
CA PRO A 78 3.31 -31.80 1.26
C PRO A 78 4.26 -33.02 1.27
N ALA A 79 5.56 -32.82 0.99
CA ALA A 79 6.61 -33.73 1.48
C ALA A 79 7.94 -33.00 1.65
N ASP A 80 8.20 -32.66 2.91
CA ASP A 80 9.46 -32.23 3.52
C ASP A 80 10.57 -33.29 3.35
N SER A 81 11.78 -32.88 2.95
CA SER A 81 13.03 -33.11 3.70
C SER A 81 14.31 -32.96 2.86
N ASN A 82 15.03 -31.89 3.21
CA ASN A 82 16.49 -31.78 3.43
C ASN A 82 17.48 -32.12 2.29
N PRO A 83 18.49 -31.25 2.12
CA PRO A 83 19.85 -31.75 2.17
C PRO A 83 20.71 -30.94 3.13
N ALA A 84 21.13 -31.61 4.20
CA ALA A 84 22.22 -31.17 5.03
C ALA A 84 23.56 -31.38 4.31
N ALA A 85 24.44 -30.40 4.51
CA ALA A 85 25.90 -30.48 4.46
C ALA A 85 26.58 -30.64 3.09
N ALA A 86 27.04 -29.52 2.55
CA ALA A 86 28.36 -29.42 1.93
C ALA A 86 29.04 -28.16 2.48
N MET A 87 29.73 -28.31 3.62
CA MET A 87 30.72 -27.35 4.09
C MET A 87 31.96 -27.50 3.21
N ALA A 88 32.32 -26.45 2.46
CA ALA A 88 33.66 -26.29 1.90
C ALA A 88 34.03 -24.80 1.95
N ASP A 89 35.10 -24.57 2.68
CA ASP A 89 35.85 -23.37 2.99
C ASP A 89 36.14 -22.45 1.77
N GLU A 90 35.75 -21.16 1.85
CA GLU A 90 36.29 -20.05 1.05
C GLU A 90 36.24 -18.75 1.89
N PRO A 91 37.17 -17.81 1.68
CA PRO A 91 37.73 -16.97 2.74
C PRO A 91 36.71 -15.96 3.28
N ALA A 92 36.84 -15.69 4.59
CA ALA A 92 36.14 -14.62 5.29
C ALA A 92 36.41 -13.27 4.60
N SER A 93 35.54 -12.91 3.66
CA SER A 93 35.37 -11.55 3.21
C SER A 93 34.84 -10.74 4.40
N PRO A 94 35.42 -9.59 4.77
CA PRO A 94 34.86 -8.79 5.83
C PRO A 94 33.46 -8.38 5.40
N ALA A 95 32.44 -8.92 6.08
CA ALA A 95 31.09 -8.40 5.96
C ALA A 95 31.18 -6.87 6.18
N PRO A 96 30.66 -6.04 5.26
CA PRO A 96 30.58 -4.62 5.54
C PRO A 96 29.79 -4.49 6.84
N SER A 97 30.47 -3.98 7.88
CA SER A 97 29.81 -3.58 9.11
C SER A 97 29.06 -2.29 8.79
N GLU A 98 27.98 -2.40 8.01
CA GLU A 98 26.99 -1.34 7.94
C GLU A 98 26.37 -1.24 9.33
N PRO A 99 26.32 -0.05 9.93
CA PRO A 99 25.57 0.13 11.18
C PRO A 99 24.13 -0.34 10.94
N PRO A 100 23.51 -1.07 11.88
CA PRO A 100 22.09 -1.39 11.77
C PRO A 100 21.34 -0.08 11.53
N GLN A 101 20.40 -0.08 10.59
CA GLN A 101 19.58 1.10 10.29
C GLN A 101 19.07 1.68 11.61
N ASP A 102 19.46 2.94 11.89
CA ASP A 102 19.02 3.67 13.06
C ASP A 102 17.50 3.70 12.98
N THR A 103 16.82 2.98 13.89
CA THR A 103 15.36 2.97 13.94
C THR A 103 14.93 4.41 14.06
N PRO A 104 14.13 4.96 13.12
CA PRO A 104 13.84 6.38 13.13
C PRO A 104 13.18 6.74 14.46
N VAL A 105 13.83 7.62 15.24
CA VAL A 105 13.37 8.20 16.53
C VAL A 105 11.94 8.79 16.41
N GLN A 106 11.48 9.01 15.18
CA GLN A 106 10.13 9.47 14.86
C GLN A 106 9.03 8.47 15.27
N ALA A 107 9.27 7.16 15.23
CA ALA A 107 8.26 6.18 15.66
C ALA A 107 7.89 6.37 17.14
N ASP A 108 8.89 6.63 17.98
CA ASP A 108 8.70 6.86 19.41
C ASP A 108 7.92 8.16 19.68
N THR A 109 8.08 9.19 18.84
CA THR A 109 7.35 10.46 18.99
C THR A 109 5.84 10.30 18.80
N TRP A 110 5.42 9.43 17.86
CA TRP A 110 4.01 9.18 17.57
C TRP A 110 3.34 8.37 18.69
N VAL A 111 4.06 7.42 19.28
CA VAL A 111 3.59 6.61 20.41
C VAL A 111 3.37 7.48 21.64
N GLU A 112 4.33 8.38 21.95
CA GLU A 112 4.18 9.32 23.06
C GLU A 112 3.00 10.28 22.85
N GLU A 113 2.83 10.82 21.64
CA GLU A 113 1.67 11.67 21.33
C GLU A 113 0.34 10.92 21.46
N LEU A 114 0.28 9.67 20.98
CA LEU A 114 -0.89 8.81 21.15
C LEU A 114 -1.20 8.59 22.63
N HIS A 115 -0.19 8.32 23.45
CA HIS A 115 -0.34 8.12 24.89
C HIS A 115 -0.92 9.38 25.57
N VAL A 116 -0.39 10.57 25.25
CA VAL A 116 -0.91 11.84 25.77
C VAL A 116 -2.37 12.06 25.36
N ARG A 117 -2.71 11.83 24.08
CA ARG A 117 -4.09 11.97 23.60
C ARG A 117 -5.03 10.97 24.25
N MET A 118 -4.60 9.73 24.44
CA MET A 118 -5.37 8.68 25.10
C MET A 118 -5.63 9.03 26.56
N GLY A 119 -4.62 9.52 27.29
CA GLY A 119 -4.77 9.98 28.67
C GLY A 119 -5.80 11.10 28.80
N LYS A 120 -5.71 12.13 27.93
CA LYS A 120 -6.71 13.21 27.90
C LYS A 120 -8.12 12.70 27.62
N LEU A 121 -8.28 11.80 26.65
CA LEU A 121 -9.58 11.20 26.34
C LEU A 121 -10.14 10.41 27.53
N THR A 122 -9.29 9.69 28.26
CA THR A 122 -9.69 8.97 29.48
C THR A 122 -10.18 9.93 30.57
N ASP A 123 -9.48 11.04 30.79
CA ASP A 123 -9.88 12.06 31.77
C ASP A 123 -11.21 12.73 31.38
N ASP A 124 -11.40 13.02 30.10
CA ASP A 124 -12.64 13.59 29.57
C ASP A 124 -13.82 12.60 29.74
N ILE A 125 -13.62 11.30 29.50
CA ILE A 125 -14.62 10.25 29.72
C ILE A 125 -15.00 10.17 31.20
N GLN A 126 -14.01 10.17 32.11
CA GLN A 126 -14.27 10.13 33.55
C GLN A 126 -15.05 11.36 34.00
N THR A 127 -14.66 12.55 33.52
CA THR A 127 -15.36 13.80 33.79
C THR A 127 -16.81 13.74 33.32
N LEU A 128 -17.05 13.19 32.12
CA LEU A 128 -18.39 13.04 31.57
C LEU A 128 -19.25 12.08 32.40
N ASN A 129 -18.69 10.93 32.80
CA ASN A 129 -19.41 9.96 33.63
C ASN A 129 -19.82 10.55 34.97
N VAL A 130 -18.92 11.25 35.67
CA VAL A 130 -19.26 11.95 36.93
C VAL A 130 -20.39 12.96 36.74
N ARG A 131 -20.40 13.68 35.61
CA ARG A 131 -21.49 14.62 35.28
C ARG A 131 -22.80 13.89 35.00
N LEU A 132 -22.75 12.74 34.32
CA LEU A 132 -23.91 11.91 34.04
C LEU A 132 -24.54 11.36 35.34
N ASP A 133 -23.71 10.83 36.24
CA ASP A 133 -24.15 10.33 37.54
C ASP A 133 -24.83 11.43 38.36
N ARG A 134 -24.22 12.62 38.41
CA ARG A 134 -24.80 13.78 39.09
C ARG A 134 -26.13 14.23 38.47
N LEU A 135 -26.28 14.12 37.15
CA LEU A 135 -27.53 14.44 36.46
C LEU A 135 -28.62 13.41 36.77
N ASP A 136 -28.27 12.13 36.82
CA ASP A 136 -29.19 11.05 37.21
C ASP A 136 -29.69 11.23 38.65
N GLU A 137 -28.79 11.53 39.59
CA GLU A 137 -29.15 11.84 40.98
C GLU A 137 -30.11 13.04 41.08
N GLN A 138 -29.84 14.12 40.33
CA GLN A 138 -30.73 15.29 40.28
C GLN A 138 -32.09 14.97 39.65
N ASN A 139 -32.14 14.06 38.67
CA ASN A 139 -33.39 13.64 38.05
C ASN A 139 -34.23 12.82 39.05
N LYS A 140 -33.60 11.85 39.73
CA LYS A 140 -34.22 11.05 40.79
C LYS A 140 -34.72 11.88 41.97
N ALA A 141 -34.01 12.95 42.34
CA ALA A 141 -34.42 13.84 43.42
C ALA A 141 -35.58 14.78 43.04
N LYS A 142 -35.88 14.94 41.74
CA LYS A 142 -36.95 15.79 41.23
C LYS A 142 -38.22 15.02 40.86
N ALA A 143 -38.11 13.71 40.66
CA ALA A 143 -39.23 12.79 40.45
C ALA A 143 -39.88 12.41 41.78
#